data_AF-A0A496AGT6-F1
#
_entry.id   AF-A0A496AGT6-F1
#
_cell.length_a   1.000
_cell.length_b   1.000
_cell.length_c   1.000
_cell.angle_alpha   90.00
_cell.angle_beta   90.00
_cell.angle_gamma   90.00
#
_symmetry.space_group_name_H-M   'P 1'
#
loop_
_entity.id
_entity.type
_entity.pdbx_description
1 polymer ?
#
loop_
_entity_poly.entity_id
_entity_poly.type
_entity_poly.pdbx_seq_one_letter_code
_entity_poly.pdbx_strand_id
1 'polypeptide(L)'
;MDTSDAHLSDQHANSVESDLLLWWEDFYLPVFEYIIPKMGNLEGKNVLELGTGTGGTATLLAKQGASVIGIDLLPFRLDEAKVRATQHNVDASIEFALMDAMQLAFKDNTFDFIISKSVLVFTDHARTAKECYRVLKPGGKAIFIENMRYHPFVWLYRRLFIKYSLKLHYFSIRDIESIGTQFDLMEHSEFHFSTVKSLFWQKCIPVSPLYRFSFHLLSVFDSLILKILPFLKRFCWITAMVCHKK
;
A
#
# COMPACT_ATOMS: atom_id res chain seq x y z
N MET A 1 -31.37 -21.48 -22.30
CA MET A 1 -30.05 -20.81 -22.17
C MET A 1 -30.29 -19.57 -21.34
N ASP A 2 -30.91 -19.71 -20.17
CA ASP A 2 -30.41 -20.22 -18.89
C ASP A 2 -29.64 -19.14 -18.12
N THR A 3 -30.41 -18.33 -17.39
CA THR A 3 -29.99 -17.21 -16.53
C THR A 3 -29.37 -17.69 -15.21
N SER A 4 -29.24 -19.01 -15.01
CA SER A 4 -28.62 -19.60 -13.82
C SER A 4 -27.08 -19.59 -13.87
N ASP A 5 -26.48 -19.70 -15.06
CA ASP A 5 -25.02 -19.72 -15.23
C ASP A 5 -24.35 -18.35 -14.98
N ALA A 6 -25.03 -17.25 -15.33
CA ALA A 6 -24.52 -15.89 -15.11
C ALA A 6 -24.53 -15.48 -13.62
N HIS A 7 -25.51 -15.96 -12.84
CA HIS A 7 -25.56 -15.69 -11.40
C HIS A 7 -24.55 -16.52 -10.60
N LEU A 8 -24.21 -17.73 -11.07
CA LEU A 8 -23.19 -18.58 -10.46
C LEU A 8 -21.77 -18.06 -10.75
N SER A 9 -21.51 -17.52 -11.95
CA SER A 9 -20.20 -16.90 -12.26
C SER A 9 -19.93 -15.64 -11.44
N ASP A 10 -20.96 -14.82 -11.21
CA ASP A 10 -20.84 -13.58 -10.43
C ASP A 10 -20.66 -13.83 -8.93
N GLN A 11 -21.30 -14.85 -8.36
CA GLN A 11 -21.09 -15.22 -6.96
C GLN A 11 -19.71 -15.82 -6.70
N HIS A 12 -19.19 -16.63 -7.64
CA HIS A 12 -17.85 -17.20 -7.54
C HIS A 12 -16.74 -16.15 -7.77
N ALA A 13 -16.93 -15.20 -8.69
CA ALA A 13 -16.02 -14.07 -8.88
C ALA A 13 -15.99 -13.18 -7.63
N ASN A 14 -17.15 -12.88 -7.03
CA ASN A 14 -17.24 -12.10 -5.79
C ASN A 14 -16.61 -12.81 -4.58
N SER A 15 -16.73 -14.14 -4.47
CA SER A 15 -16.10 -14.88 -3.37
C SER A 15 -14.59 -15.03 -3.56
N VAL A 16 -14.11 -15.21 -4.79
CA VAL A 16 -12.65 -15.28 -5.08
C VAL A 16 -12.03 -13.90 -4.97
N GLU A 17 -12.74 -12.82 -5.30
CA GLU A 17 -12.28 -11.44 -5.12
C GLU A 17 -12.36 -11.01 -3.65
N SER A 18 -13.44 -11.31 -2.90
CA SER A 18 -13.50 -11.08 -1.45
C SER A 18 -12.46 -11.91 -0.70
N ASP A 19 -12.34 -13.17 -1.12
CA ASP A 19 -11.17 -14.04 -1.08
C ASP A 19 -9.90 -13.21 -1.13
N LEU A 20 -9.41 -12.96 -2.35
CA LEU A 20 -8.17 -12.26 -2.72
C LEU A 20 -7.96 -10.93 -1.98
N LEU A 21 -9.02 -10.18 -1.71
CA LEU A 21 -9.02 -8.95 -0.92
C LEU A 21 -8.70 -9.21 0.55
N LEU A 22 -9.33 -10.20 1.20
CA LEU A 22 -9.04 -10.59 2.59
C LEU A 22 -7.56 -11.02 2.77
N TRP A 23 -6.93 -11.65 1.78
CA TRP A 23 -5.49 -12.02 1.87
C TRP A 23 -4.56 -10.84 1.68
N TRP A 24 -4.90 -9.92 0.76
CA TRP A 24 -4.15 -8.66 0.61
C TRP A 24 -4.28 -7.82 1.88
N GLU A 25 -5.45 -7.82 2.51
CA GLU A 25 -5.68 -7.19 3.81
C GLU A 25 -4.83 -7.83 4.91
N ASP A 26 -4.82 -9.16 5.05
CA ASP A 26 -4.01 -9.86 6.07
C ASP A 26 -2.49 -9.66 5.86
N PHE A 27 -2.00 -9.64 4.61
CA PHE A 27 -0.58 -9.42 4.31
C PHE A 27 -0.15 -7.99 4.66
N TYR A 28 -0.96 -6.98 4.32
CA TYR A 28 -0.64 -5.57 4.64
C TYR A 28 -1.06 -5.17 6.07
N LEU A 29 -1.77 -6.02 6.82
CA LEU A 29 -2.25 -5.69 8.16
C LEU A 29 -1.13 -5.22 9.09
N PRO A 30 0.04 -5.89 9.22
CA PRO A 30 1.13 -5.40 10.07
C PRO A 30 1.67 -4.03 9.63
N VAL A 31 1.60 -3.74 8.33
CA VAL A 31 2.00 -2.44 7.78
C VAL A 31 0.98 -1.38 8.18
N PHE A 32 -0.32 -1.65 8.04
CA PHE A 32 -1.39 -0.73 8.45
C PHE A 32 -1.42 -0.51 9.97
N GLU A 33 -1.20 -1.54 10.78
CA GLU A 33 -1.03 -1.44 12.24
C GLU A 33 0.14 -0.53 12.64
N TYR A 34 1.18 -0.46 11.81
CA TYR A 34 2.30 0.46 12.00
C TYR A 34 1.97 1.91 11.57
N ILE A 35 1.33 2.09 10.41
CA ILE A 35 1.13 3.43 9.83
C ILE A 35 -0.09 4.18 10.37
N ILE A 36 -1.22 3.51 10.62
CA ILE A 36 -2.48 4.18 11.04
C ILE A 36 -2.30 4.93 12.36
N PRO A 37 -1.71 4.34 13.43
CA PRO A 37 -1.45 5.07 14.66
C PRO A 37 -0.51 6.28 14.47
N LYS A 38 0.41 6.20 13.50
CA LYS A 38 1.33 7.30 13.16
C LYS A 38 0.65 8.40 12.35
N MET A 39 -0.40 8.10 11.58
CA MET A 39 -1.25 9.13 10.99
C MET A 39 -2.01 9.88 12.08
N GLY A 40 -2.54 9.17 13.08
CA GLY A 40 -3.31 9.76 14.18
C GLY A 40 -4.80 9.80 13.84
N ASN A 41 -5.55 10.76 14.41
CA ASN A 41 -6.98 10.89 14.12
C ASN A 41 -7.20 11.34 12.67
N LEU A 42 -8.00 10.58 11.92
CA LEU A 42 -8.36 10.86 10.53
C LEU A 42 -9.70 11.57 10.35
N GLU A 43 -10.50 11.69 11.41
CA GLU A 43 -11.80 12.34 11.33
C GLU A 43 -11.69 13.79 10.84
N GLY A 44 -12.36 14.09 9.71
CA GLY A 44 -12.35 15.40 9.07
C GLY A 44 -11.01 15.78 8.43
N LYS A 45 -10.07 14.84 8.27
CA LYS A 45 -8.75 15.08 7.67
C LYS A 45 -8.79 14.91 6.16
N ASN A 46 -8.07 15.79 5.45
CA ASN A 46 -7.92 15.70 4.01
C ASN A 46 -6.74 14.78 3.68
N VAL A 47 -7.01 13.71 2.94
CA VAL A 47 -6.01 12.71 2.56
C VAL A 47 -5.90 12.59 1.05
N LEU A 48 -4.67 12.58 0.53
CA LEU A 48 -4.38 12.25 -0.86
C LEU A 48 -3.83 10.82 -0.96
N GLU A 49 -4.49 9.94 -1.70
CA GLU A 49 -3.93 8.64 -2.08
C GLU A 49 -3.35 8.71 -3.50
N LEU A 50 -2.05 8.42 -3.64
CA LEU A 50 -1.40 8.28 -4.93
C LEU A 50 -1.52 6.84 -5.42
N GLY A 51 -1.91 6.65 -6.68
CA GLY A 51 -2.14 5.34 -7.31
C GLY A 51 -3.16 4.49 -6.55
N THR A 52 -4.39 5.02 -6.45
CA THR A 52 -5.47 4.41 -5.66
C THR A 52 -5.86 3.01 -6.15
N GLY A 53 -5.55 2.65 -7.41
CA GLY A 53 -5.86 1.35 -7.97
C GLY A 53 -7.34 1.05 -7.84
N THR A 54 -7.70 -0.04 -7.16
CA THR A 54 -9.10 -0.44 -6.97
C THR A 54 -9.78 0.27 -5.79
N GLY A 55 -9.16 1.27 -5.17
CA GLY A 55 -9.74 2.08 -4.09
C GLY A 55 -9.73 1.47 -2.69
N GLY A 56 -8.98 0.37 -2.48
CA GLY A 56 -8.96 -0.35 -1.19
C GLY A 56 -8.48 0.51 -0.02
N THR A 57 -7.37 1.23 -0.16
CA THR A 57 -6.86 2.09 0.90
C THR A 57 -7.72 3.34 1.09
N ALA A 58 -8.14 4.01 0.01
CA ALA A 58 -9.09 5.12 0.10
C ALA A 58 -10.36 4.74 0.88
N THR A 59 -10.94 3.58 0.58
CA THR A 59 -12.11 3.05 1.29
C THR A 59 -11.84 2.86 2.78
N LEU A 60 -10.68 2.28 3.13
CA LEU A 60 -10.28 2.08 4.54
C LEU A 60 -10.17 3.41 5.29
N LEU A 61 -9.52 4.41 4.69
CA LEU A 61 -9.30 5.71 5.32
C LEU A 61 -10.59 6.52 5.44
N ALA A 62 -11.47 6.45 4.43
CA ALA A 62 -12.78 7.08 4.49
C ALA A 62 -13.67 6.49 5.59
N LYS A 63 -13.63 5.17 5.80
CA LYS A 63 -14.31 4.51 6.94
C LYS A 63 -13.79 4.99 8.30
N GLN A 64 -12.58 5.53 8.36
CA GLN A 64 -11.99 6.15 9.56
C GLN A 64 -12.31 7.66 9.67
N GLY A 65 -13.16 8.20 8.80
CA GLY A 65 -13.62 9.58 8.84
C GLY A 65 -12.80 10.57 8.01
N ALA A 66 -11.83 10.10 7.21
CA ALA A 66 -11.08 10.96 6.29
C ALA A 66 -11.93 11.40 5.08
N SER A 67 -11.65 12.60 4.58
CA SER A 67 -12.02 13.02 3.22
C SER A 67 -10.87 12.69 2.28
N VAL A 68 -11.06 11.71 1.39
CA VAL A 68 -9.99 11.18 0.56
C VAL A 68 -10.11 11.67 -0.88
N ILE A 69 -8.98 12.06 -1.48
CA ILE A 69 -8.85 12.19 -2.93
C ILE A 69 -7.90 11.08 -3.40
N GLY A 70 -8.39 10.14 -4.19
CA GLY A 70 -7.60 9.07 -4.80
C GLY A 70 -7.25 9.40 -6.24
N ILE A 71 -5.96 9.36 -6.60
CA ILE A 71 -5.51 9.58 -7.97
C ILE A 71 -4.91 8.32 -8.60
N ASP A 72 -5.06 8.17 -9.91
CA ASP A 72 -4.41 7.11 -10.68
C ASP A 72 -4.15 7.59 -12.12
N LEU A 73 -3.29 6.90 -12.86
CA LEU A 73 -3.02 7.15 -14.29
C LEU A 73 -3.89 6.26 -15.20
N LEU A 74 -4.58 5.27 -14.63
CA LEU A 74 -5.37 4.30 -15.37
C LEU A 74 -6.87 4.55 -15.15
N PRO A 75 -7.62 5.05 -16.17
CA PRO A 75 -9.04 5.35 -16.02
C PRO A 75 -9.88 4.18 -15.51
N PHE A 76 -9.62 2.96 -16.01
CA PHE A 76 -10.36 1.76 -15.60
C PHE A 76 -10.20 1.43 -14.11
N ARG A 77 -9.07 1.81 -13.49
CA ARG A 77 -8.86 1.65 -12.04
C ARG A 77 -9.75 2.59 -11.25
N LEU A 78 -9.90 3.83 -11.71
CA LEU A 78 -10.79 4.81 -11.08
C LEU A 78 -12.25 4.35 -11.13
N ASP A 79 -12.66 3.69 -12.21
CA ASP A 79 -14.00 3.11 -12.31
C ASP A 79 -14.21 1.96 -11.31
N GLU A 80 -13.24 1.03 -11.21
CA GLU A 80 -13.22 -0.02 -10.17
C GLU A 80 -13.27 0.57 -8.75
N ALA A 81 -12.51 1.65 -8.50
CA ALA A 81 -12.43 2.31 -7.21
C ALA A 81 -13.75 2.98 -6.79
N LYS A 82 -14.43 3.63 -7.74
CA LYS A 82 -15.77 4.21 -7.51
C LYS A 82 -16.78 3.13 -7.13
N VAL A 83 -16.80 2.01 -7.86
CA VAL A 83 -17.68 0.87 -7.55
C VAL A 83 -17.43 0.36 -6.13
N ARG A 84 -16.16 0.17 -5.74
CA ARG A 84 -15.81 -0.23 -4.37
C ARG A 84 -16.29 0.78 -3.33
N ALA A 85 -16.09 2.07 -3.55
CA ALA A 85 -16.50 3.11 -2.60
C ALA A 85 -18.03 3.07 -2.37
N THR A 86 -18.83 2.91 -3.43
CA THR A 86 -20.28 2.76 -3.34
C THR A 86 -20.67 1.46 -2.62
N GLN A 87 -20.03 0.32 -2.94
CA GLN A 87 -20.29 -0.96 -2.26
C GLN A 87 -20.05 -0.89 -0.74
N HIS A 88 -19.16 0.00 -0.30
CA HIS A 88 -18.85 0.22 1.10
C HIS A 88 -19.51 1.45 1.73
N ASN A 89 -20.42 2.13 1.02
CA ASN A 89 -21.16 3.32 1.46
C ASN A 89 -20.25 4.48 1.93
N VAL A 90 -19.14 4.72 1.23
CA VAL A 90 -18.19 5.82 1.53
C VAL A 90 -17.94 6.73 0.33
N ASP A 91 -18.74 6.60 -0.74
CA ASP A 91 -18.62 7.38 -1.97
C ASP A 91 -18.78 8.90 -1.75
N ALA A 92 -19.51 9.32 -0.72
CA ALA A 92 -19.61 10.74 -0.34
C ALA A 92 -18.32 11.31 0.29
N SER A 93 -17.40 10.45 0.72
CA SER A 93 -16.16 10.84 1.41
C SER A 93 -14.92 10.65 0.54
N ILE A 94 -15.07 10.20 -0.71
CA ILE A 94 -13.95 9.91 -1.62
C ILE A 94 -14.20 10.53 -3.00
N GLU A 95 -13.24 11.31 -3.47
CA GLU A 95 -13.17 11.76 -4.87
C GLU A 95 -12.05 11.02 -5.60
N PHE A 96 -12.31 10.61 -6.85
CA PHE A 96 -11.34 9.91 -7.69
C PHE A 96 -11.02 10.70 -8.95
N ALA A 97 -9.73 10.93 -9.23
CA ALA A 97 -9.28 11.75 -10.36
C ALA A 97 -8.13 11.11 -11.15
N LEU A 98 -8.12 11.32 -12.47
CA LEU A 98 -7.01 10.94 -13.34
C LEU A 98 -5.90 11.99 -13.18
N MET A 99 -4.76 11.61 -12.59
CA MET A 99 -3.67 12.55 -12.33
C MET A 99 -2.31 11.84 -12.20
N ASP A 100 -1.26 12.52 -12.66
CA ASP A 100 0.12 12.08 -12.46
C ASP A 100 0.62 12.51 -11.08
N ALA A 101 1.09 11.54 -10.28
CA ALA A 101 1.68 11.78 -8.97
C ALA A 101 2.99 12.59 -9.00
N MET A 102 3.64 12.72 -10.17
CA MET A 102 4.81 13.58 -10.38
C MET A 102 4.44 15.03 -10.71
N GLN A 103 3.16 15.34 -10.94
CA GLN A 103 2.67 16.67 -11.28
C GLN A 103 1.27 16.90 -10.71
N LEU A 104 1.21 17.21 -9.42
CA LEU A 104 -0.06 17.33 -8.69
C LEU A 104 -0.73 18.68 -8.96
N ALA A 105 -1.96 18.65 -9.46
CA ALA A 105 -2.75 19.84 -9.72
C ALA A 105 -3.44 20.43 -8.46
N PHE A 106 -2.77 20.33 -7.30
CA PHE A 106 -3.25 20.85 -6.02
C PHE A 106 -2.41 22.04 -5.56
N LYS A 107 -3.00 22.90 -4.73
CA LYS A 107 -2.30 24.01 -4.09
C LYS A 107 -1.31 23.48 -3.04
N ASP A 108 -0.33 24.30 -2.71
CA ASP A 108 0.58 24.03 -1.62
C ASP A 108 -0.20 23.90 -0.30
N ASN A 109 0.28 23.05 0.62
CA ASN A 109 -0.30 22.89 1.96
C ASN A 109 -1.81 22.53 1.98
N THR A 110 -2.25 21.63 1.10
CA THR A 110 -3.65 21.22 0.96
C THR A 110 -4.03 20.02 1.84
N PHE A 111 -3.13 19.05 1.99
CA PHE A 111 -3.44 17.76 2.60
C PHE A 111 -2.84 17.61 4.00
N ASP A 112 -3.60 17.01 4.93
CA ASP A 112 -3.10 16.62 6.24
C ASP A 112 -2.24 15.36 6.12
N PHE A 113 -2.66 14.42 5.26
CA PHE A 113 -1.92 13.20 4.96
C PHE A 113 -1.82 12.92 3.47
N ILE A 114 -0.72 12.30 3.08
CA ILE A 114 -0.55 11.70 1.75
C ILE A 114 -0.20 10.23 1.98
N ILE A 115 -0.79 9.33 1.20
CA ILE A 115 -0.46 7.90 1.25
C ILE A 115 -0.22 7.36 -0.14
N SER A 116 0.72 6.44 -0.27
CA SER A 116 0.97 5.73 -1.51
C SER A 116 1.39 4.29 -1.21
N LYS A 117 0.88 3.34 -1.99
CA LYS A 117 1.18 1.91 -1.83
C LYS A 117 1.58 1.29 -3.15
N SER A 118 2.87 0.92 -3.28
CA SER A 118 3.45 0.27 -4.46
C SER A 118 3.33 1.10 -5.74
N VAL A 119 3.49 2.42 -5.65
CA VAL A 119 3.32 3.34 -6.79
C VAL A 119 4.63 3.98 -7.18
N LEU A 120 5.48 4.32 -6.21
CA LEU A 120 6.72 5.02 -6.49
C LEU A 120 7.61 4.18 -7.40
N VAL A 121 7.54 2.84 -7.34
CA VAL A 121 8.23 1.94 -8.28
C VAL A 121 8.00 2.28 -9.78
N PHE A 122 6.92 3.01 -10.11
CA PHE A 122 6.56 3.48 -11.45
C PHE A 122 6.87 4.96 -11.73
N THR A 123 7.38 5.71 -10.76
CA THR A 123 7.61 7.16 -10.87
C THR A 123 9.07 7.55 -10.64
N ASP A 124 9.41 8.80 -10.96
CA ASP A 124 10.60 9.45 -10.41
C ASP A 124 10.33 9.79 -8.94
N HIS A 125 10.92 9.02 -8.03
CA HIS A 125 10.66 9.13 -6.59
C HIS A 125 10.99 10.52 -6.04
N ALA A 126 12.04 11.16 -6.55
CA ALA A 126 12.44 12.49 -6.10
C ALA A 126 11.42 13.56 -6.53
N ARG A 127 10.94 13.49 -7.78
CA ARG A 127 9.87 14.38 -8.25
C ARG A 127 8.56 14.15 -7.50
N THR A 128 8.14 12.90 -7.34
CA THR A 128 6.94 12.56 -6.57
C THR A 128 7.05 13.02 -5.12
N ALA A 129 8.17 12.76 -4.44
CA ALA A 129 8.39 13.19 -3.06
C ALA A 129 8.35 14.72 -2.93
N LYS A 130 8.94 15.45 -3.89
CA LYS A 130 8.90 16.92 -3.93
C LYS A 130 7.47 17.45 -4.08
N GLU A 131 6.68 16.89 -4.99
CA GLU A 131 5.26 17.26 -5.14
C GLU A 131 4.45 16.93 -3.89
N CYS A 132 4.70 15.77 -3.27
CA CYS A 132 4.08 15.41 -2.00
C CYS A 132 4.40 16.45 -0.92
N TYR A 133 5.68 16.79 -0.74
CA TYR A 133 6.10 17.79 0.25
C TYR A 133 5.44 19.14 0.00
N ARG A 134 5.31 19.57 -1.26
CA ARG A 134 4.67 20.83 -1.64
C ARG A 134 3.20 20.87 -1.21
N VAL A 135 2.42 19.84 -1.55
CA VAL A 135 0.97 19.81 -1.27
C VAL A 135 0.61 19.38 0.16
N LEU A 136 1.58 18.86 0.93
CA LEU A 136 1.39 18.51 2.34
C LEU A 136 1.37 19.78 3.21
N LYS A 137 0.45 19.85 4.18
CA LYS A 137 0.41 20.93 5.19
C LYS A 137 1.64 20.89 6.11
N PRO A 138 2.07 22.03 6.69
CA PRO A 138 2.93 22.00 7.88
C PRO A 138 2.29 21.16 9.00
N GLY A 139 3.06 20.30 9.63
CA GLY A 139 2.58 19.27 10.57
C GLY A 139 1.96 18.03 9.91
N GLY A 140 1.81 18.01 8.58
CA GLY A 140 1.29 16.87 7.84
C GLY A 140 2.31 15.74 7.68
N LYS A 141 1.81 14.55 7.29
CA LYS A 141 2.66 13.37 7.06
C LYS A 141 2.40 12.70 5.71
N ALA A 142 3.47 12.32 5.02
CA ALA A 142 3.42 11.49 3.83
C ALA A 142 3.83 10.05 4.17
N ILE A 143 3.05 9.07 3.71
CA ILE A 143 3.22 7.66 4.01
C ILE A 143 3.49 6.92 2.69
N PHE A 144 4.61 6.23 2.60
CA PHE A 144 5.00 5.48 1.41
C PHE A 144 5.21 4.01 1.78
N ILE A 145 4.39 3.12 1.21
CA ILE A 145 4.50 1.67 1.39
C ILE A 145 5.05 1.08 0.10
N GLU A 146 6.28 0.60 0.12
CA GLU A 146 6.99 0.23 -1.10
C GLU A 146 7.62 -1.16 -1.07
N ASN A 147 7.80 -1.68 -2.28
CA ASN A 147 8.38 -2.99 -2.52
C ASN A 147 9.90 -2.93 -2.54
N MET A 148 10.52 -3.63 -1.60
CA MET A 148 11.97 -3.76 -1.49
C MET A 148 12.54 -4.67 -2.58
N ARG A 149 13.81 -4.41 -2.93
CA ARG A 149 14.51 -5.04 -4.06
C ARG A 149 15.11 -6.40 -3.75
N TYR A 150 15.67 -6.59 -2.54
CA TYR A 150 16.65 -7.67 -2.30
C TYR A 150 16.11 -8.90 -1.58
N HIS A 151 14.82 -8.99 -1.28
CA HIS A 151 14.27 -10.22 -0.69
C HIS A 151 14.52 -11.40 -1.65
N PRO A 152 15.27 -12.45 -1.25
CA PRO A 152 15.83 -13.43 -2.18
C PRO A 152 14.76 -14.23 -2.95
N PHE A 153 13.70 -14.68 -2.26
CA PHE A 153 12.62 -15.45 -2.88
C PHE A 153 11.76 -14.59 -3.82
N VAL A 154 11.37 -13.39 -3.38
CA VAL A 154 10.60 -12.43 -4.20
C VAL A 154 11.40 -12.00 -5.41
N TRP A 155 12.70 -11.72 -5.25
CA TRP A 155 13.59 -11.40 -6.36
C TRP A 155 13.65 -12.53 -7.38
N LEU A 156 13.82 -13.78 -6.94
CA LEU A 156 13.85 -14.94 -7.83
C LEU A 156 12.52 -15.11 -8.55
N TYR A 157 11.41 -15.00 -7.82
CA TYR A 157 10.06 -15.05 -8.38
C TYR A 157 9.84 -13.96 -9.44
N ARG A 158 10.17 -12.70 -9.13
CA ARG A 158 10.10 -11.57 -10.07
C ARG A 158 10.89 -11.83 -11.34
N ARG A 159 12.10 -12.36 -11.19
CA ARG A 159 13.00 -12.67 -12.31
C ARG A 159 12.45 -13.77 -13.22
N LEU A 160 11.79 -14.77 -12.66
CA LEU A 160 11.28 -15.92 -13.41
C LEU A 160 9.90 -15.68 -14.03
N PHE A 161 9.00 -14.95 -13.36
CA PHE A 161 7.58 -14.91 -13.70
C PHE A 161 7.03 -13.54 -14.09
N ILE A 162 7.66 -12.44 -13.66
CA ILE A 162 7.13 -11.10 -13.93
C ILE A 162 7.92 -10.46 -15.07
N LYS A 163 7.33 -10.50 -16.27
CA LYS A 163 7.84 -9.79 -17.44
C LYS A 163 7.92 -8.30 -17.10
N TYR A 164 9.08 -7.68 -17.34
CA TYR A 164 9.42 -6.29 -17.00
C TYR A 164 9.73 -5.96 -15.54
N SER A 165 9.73 -6.93 -14.62
CA SER A 165 10.11 -6.65 -13.22
C SER A 165 11.49 -6.01 -13.08
N LEU A 166 12.45 -6.39 -13.93
CA LEU A 166 13.81 -5.85 -13.90
C LEU A 166 13.92 -4.39 -14.39
N LYS A 167 12.88 -3.86 -15.04
CA LYS A 167 12.82 -2.45 -15.47
C LYS A 167 12.23 -1.53 -14.40
N LEU A 168 11.56 -2.09 -13.41
CA LEU A 168 10.94 -1.35 -12.32
C LEU A 168 11.98 -1.01 -11.24
N HIS A 169 11.87 0.21 -10.68
CA HIS A 169 12.79 0.67 -9.65
C HIS A 169 12.32 0.25 -8.25
N TYR A 170 12.52 -1.03 -7.91
CA TYR A 170 12.28 -1.52 -6.55
C TYR A 170 13.26 -0.91 -5.57
N PHE A 171 12.77 -0.64 -4.36
CA PHE A 171 13.45 0.15 -3.34
C PHE A 171 14.64 -0.58 -2.73
N SER A 172 15.74 0.15 -2.59
CA SER A 172 16.84 -0.15 -1.68
C SER A 172 16.78 0.76 -0.45
N ILE A 173 17.58 0.45 0.57
CA ILE A 173 17.73 1.33 1.75
C ILE A 173 18.21 2.73 1.34
N ARG A 174 19.05 2.83 0.30
CA ARG A 174 19.54 4.14 -0.19
C ARG A 174 18.43 4.98 -0.81
N ASP A 175 17.46 4.35 -1.46
CA ASP A 175 16.31 5.06 -2.04
C ASP A 175 15.40 5.60 -0.92
N ILE A 176 15.21 4.83 0.14
CA ILE A 176 14.50 5.27 1.37
C ILE A 176 15.19 6.51 1.96
N GLU A 177 16.50 6.45 2.14
CA GLU A 177 17.29 7.58 2.65
C GLU A 177 17.17 8.80 1.73
N SER A 178 17.26 8.60 0.40
CA SER A 178 17.16 9.67 -0.59
C SER A 178 15.78 10.33 -0.64
N ILE A 179 14.69 9.58 -0.41
CA ILE A 179 13.37 10.18 -0.25
C ILE A 179 13.30 10.94 1.08
N GLY A 180 13.85 10.35 2.14
CA GLY A 180 13.89 10.95 3.47
C GLY A 180 14.51 12.34 3.48
N THR A 181 15.49 12.63 2.62
CA THR A 181 16.11 13.97 2.54
C THR A 181 15.17 15.07 2.05
N GLN A 182 14.02 14.73 1.46
CA GLN A 182 13.01 15.71 1.02
C GLN A 182 12.09 16.18 2.17
N PHE A 183 12.15 15.53 3.33
CA PHE A 183 11.26 15.76 4.46
C PHE A 183 12.06 16.12 5.72
N ASP A 184 11.42 16.78 6.67
CA ASP A 184 12.08 17.27 7.89
C ASP A 184 12.43 16.16 8.89
N LEU A 185 11.67 15.07 8.83
CA LEU A 185 11.88 13.86 9.61
C LEU A 185 11.30 12.68 8.83
N MET A 186 12.01 11.55 8.82
CA MET A 186 11.55 10.32 8.21
C MET A 186 11.81 9.14 9.15
N GLU A 187 10.75 8.41 9.46
CA GLU A 187 10.79 7.13 10.16
C GLU A 187 10.42 6.02 9.19
N HIS A 188 11.10 4.87 9.23
CA HIS A 188 10.77 3.73 8.38
C HIS A 188 10.85 2.40 9.11
N SER A 189 10.03 1.44 8.68
CA SER A 189 10.03 0.07 9.17
C SER A 189 9.89 -0.92 8.02
N GLU A 190 10.59 -2.04 8.15
CA GLU A 190 10.61 -3.10 7.14
C GLU A 190 9.85 -4.33 7.62
N PHE A 191 9.11 -4.95 6.71
CA PHE A 191 8.17 -6.04 6.99
C PHE A 191 8.41 -7.25 6.07
N HIS A 192 8.01 -8.41 6.56
CA HIS A 192 8.04 -9.68 5.83
C HIS A 192 9.45 -10.10 5.43
N PHE A 193 10.29 -10.41 6.42
CA PHE A 193 11.60 -11.03 6.21
C PHE A 193 11.47 -12.54 6.05
N SER A 194 10.74 -13.20 6.95
CA SER A 194 10.50 -14.64 6.91
C SER A 194 9.05 -15.00 6.57
N THR A 195 8.10 -14.10 6.82
CA THR A 195 6.67 -14.34 6.57
C THR A 195 6.35 -14.58 5.10
N VAL A 196 7.20 -14.17 4.15
CA VAL A 196 7.01 -14.48 2.73
C VAL A 196 6.88 -15.98 2.46
N LYS A 197 7.48 -16.82 3.32
CA LYS A 197 7.37 -18.28 3.22
C LYS A 197 5.96 -18.79 3.55
N SER A 198 5.17 -18.06 4.34
CA SER A 198 3.79 -18.47 4.62
C SER A 198 2.92 -18.40 3.36
N LEU A 199 3.31 -17.60 2.37
CA LEU A 199 2.64 -17.51 1.06
C LEU A 199 2.83 -18.78 0.22
N PHE A 200 3.76 -19.67 0.56
CA PHE A 200 3.88 -20.96 -0.11
C PHE A 200 2.65 -21.86 0.14
N TRP A 201 1.99 -21.70 1.29
CA TRP A 201 0.77 -22.41 1.64
C TRP A 201 -0.49 -21.81 0.99
N GLN A 202 -0.37 -20.65 0.32
CA GLN A 202 -1.46 -19.88 -0.30
C GLN A 202 -2.15 -20.61 -1.46
N LYS A 203 -1.42 -21.47 -2.19
CA LYS A 203 -1.98 -22.23 -3.31
C LYS A 203 -2.72 -23.50 -2.91
N CYS A 204 -2.60 -23.92 -1.65
CA CYS A 204 -3.00 -25.27 -1.25
C CYS A 204 -4.23 -25.32 -0.33
N ILE A 205 -4.63 -24.23 0.34
CA ILE A 205 -5.68 -24.30 1.37
C ILE A 205 -6.48 -22.96 1.47
N PRO A 206 -7.83 -22.97 1.44
CA PRO A 206 -8.65 -21.81 1.80
C PRO A 206 -8.32 -21.37 3.25
N VAL A 207 -8.17 -20.07 3.48
CA VAL A 207 -7.57 -19.41 4.67
C VAL A 207 -7.72 -20.21 5.98
N SER A 208 -6.79 -21.14 6.23
CA SER A 208 -6.91 -22.01 7.41
C SER A 208 -6.43 -21.28 8.67
N PRO A 209 -6.98 -21.58 9.86
CA PRO A 209 -6.46 -21.09 11.12
C PRO A 209 -4.94 -21.30 11.29
N LEU A 210 -4.39 -22.34 10.64
CA LEU A 210 -2.97 -22.65 10.61
C LEU A 210 -2.13 -21.59 9.87
N TYR A 211 -2.66 -21.01 8.78
CA TYR A 211 -2.00 -19.90 8.09
C TYR A 211 -1.89 -18.69 9.03
N ARG A 212 -3.00 -18.26 9.64
CA ARG A 212 -3.02 -17.10 10.55
C ARG A 212 -2.08 -17.29 11.74
N PHE A 213 -2.10 -18.49 12.32
CA PHE A 213 -1.21 -18.86 13.41
C PHE A 213 0.27 -18.80 13.00
N SER A 214 0.64 -19.44 11.88
CA SER A 214 2.02 -19.44 11.38
C SER A 214 2.50 -18.05 10.96
N PHE A 215 1.65 -17.25 10.32
CA PHE A 215 1.94 -15.85 9.96
C PHE A 215 2.19 -15.00 11.21
N HIS A 216 1.40 -15.17 12.26
CA HIS A 216 1.58 -14.47 13.53
C HIS A 216 2.92 -14.83 14.18
N LEU A 217 3.24 -16.12 14.31
CA LEU A 217 4.52 -16.58 14.86
C LEU A 217 5.72 -16.03 14.08
N LEU A 218 5.67 -16.07 12.74
CA LEU A 218 6.73 -15.54 11.89
C LEU A 218 6.84 -14.01 12.01
N SER A 219 5.73 -13.29 12.17
CA SER A 219 5.75 -11.83 12.37
C SER A 219 6.40 -11.43 13.70
N VAL A 220 6.16 -12.21 14.77
CA VAL A 220 6.83 -12.03 16.06
C VAL A 220 8.33 -12.32 15.94
N PHE A 221 8.69 -13.41 15.27
CA PHE A 221 10.09 -13.74 14.99
C PHE A 221 10.80 -12.64 14.19
N ASP A 222 10.19 -12.16 13.10
CA ASP A 222 10.71 -11.07 12.28
C ASP A 222 10.94 -9.81 13.12
N SER A 223 9.99 -9.47 13.99
CA SER A 223 10.10 -8.30 14.88
C SER A 223 11.26 -8.39 15.86
N LEU A 224 11.60 -9.59 16.34
CA LEU A 224 12.73 -9.81 17.25
C LEU A 224 14.06 -9.85 16.51
N ILE A 225 14.15 -10.61 15.41
CA ILE A 225 15.40 -10.79 14.68
C ILE A 225 15.87 -9.50 14.00
N LEU A 226 14.95 -8.67 13.50
CA LEU A 226 15.27 -7.38 12.89
C LEU A 226 15.76 -6.34 13.92
N LYS A 227 15.39 -6.48 15.20
CA LYS A 227 15.95 -5.67 16.29
C LYS A 227 17.37 -6.11 16.65
N ILE A 228 17.64 -7.42 16.64
CA ILE A 228 18.96 -7.99 16.98
C ILE A 228 19.95 -7.81 15.82
N LEU A 229 19.49 -7.99 14.57
CA LEU A 229 20.30 -7.94 13.36
C LEU A 229 19.73 -6.94 12.34
N PRO A 230 19.91 -5.62 12.54
CA PRO A 230 19.31 -4.59 11.69
C PRO A 230 19.70 -4.67 10.21
N PHE A 231 20.88 -5.22 9.89
CA PHE A 231 21.32 -5.39 8.50
C PHE A 231 20.41 -6.31 7.68
N LEU A 232 19.59 -7.16 8.33
CA LEU A 232 18.64 -8.05 7.67
C LEU A 232 17.44 -7.30 7.07
N LYS A 233 17.16 -6.07 7.52
CA LYS A 233 16.07 -5.22 7.00
C LYS A 233 16.11 -5.05 5.48
N ARG A 234 17.31 -5.01 4.88
CA ARG A 234 17.49 -4.92 3.41
C ARG A 234 16.88 -6.12 2.65
N PHE A 235 16.66 -7.24 3.33
CA PHE A 235 16.10 -8.46 2.76
C PHE A 235 14.60 -8.63 3.06
N CYS A 236 13.96 -7.70 3.76
CA CYS A 236 12.51 -7.64 3.88
C CYS A 236 11.86 -7.38 2.52
N TRP A 237 10.58 -7.72 2.38
CA TRP A 237 9.84 -7.49 1.13
C TRP A 237 9.18 -6.10 1.09
N ILE A 238 8.62 -5.63 2.19
CA ILE A 238 7.92 -4.33 2.22
C ILE A 238 8.66 -3.36 3.14
N THR A 239 8.68 -2.09 2.76
CA THR A 239 9.05 -0.98 3.63
C THR A 239 7.87 -0.03 3.76
N ALA A 240 7.69 0.56 4.94
CA ALA A 240 6.77 1.67 5.14
C ALA A 240 7.54 2.85 5.73
N MET A 241 7.50 3.97 5.02
CA MET A 241 8.10 5.24 5.41
C MET A 241 7.00 6.18 5.89
N VAL A 242 7.26 6.89 6.98
CA VAL A 242 6.42 7.98 7.51
C VAL A 242 7.30 9.23 7.51
N CYS A 243 7.00 10.13 6.59
CA CYS A 243 7.76 11.35 6.35
C CYS A 243 6.97 12.56 6.84
N HIS A 244 7.61 13.46 7.57
CA HIS A 244 6.98 14.61 8.21
C HIS A 244 7.37 15.91 7.53
N LYS A 245 6.43 16.83 7.47
CA LYS A 245 6.68 18.24 7.18
C LYS A 245 6.46 19.06 8.44
N LYS A 246 7.44 19.86 8.86
CA LYS A 246 7.37 20.73 10.04
C LYS A 246 6.73 22.07 9.72
#